data_AF-A0A1V5RZH0-F1
#
_entry.id   AF-A0A1V5RZH0-F1
#
_cell.length_a   1.000
_cell.length_b   1.000
_cell.length_c   1.000
_cell.angle_alpha   90.00
_cell.angle_beta   90.00
_cell.angle_gamma   90.00
#
_symmetry.space_group_name_H-M   'P 1'
#
loop_
_entity.id
_entity.type
_entity.pdbx_description
1 polymer ?
#
loop_
_entity_poly.entity_id
_entity_poly.type
_entity_poly.pdbx_seq_one_letter_code
_entity_poly.pdbx_strand_id
1 'polypeptide(L)'
;MNAIWKNKGTRALLIILIAVIVVAAVSAGQKHFGNKNAQTESMGEASDSPADLVGTQPLIPDVLNPVLPSGPIVITNANTSSLSEGSETSELTGLSSQGDSSTKHNEPEYSIDKNEFNANIQGDFKYSVTDGYAVIDTYLGNGGTVRIPANIGGHKVYAVGGSSFSGIGGGSGQKITSVIIASGIERIEGKAFSSCINLSSVTIPDSVNYISEFAFEGCPNLVIKCSASSFARSYASENNIVYTN
;
A
#
# COMPACT_ATOMS: atom_id res chain seq x y z
N MET A 1 -37.96 -22.42 23.69
CA MET A 1 -37.52 -23.20 22.51
C MET A 1 -37.77 -22.37 21.28
N ASN A 2 -36.75 -22.17 20.43
CA ASN A 2 -36.74 -21.72 19.02
C ASN A 2 -35.48 -20.85 18.81
N ALA A 3 -34.34 -21.46 18.55
CA ALA A 3 -33.85 -21.90 17.23
C ALA A 3 -32.77 -20.92 16.75
N ILE A 4 -31.61 -21.06 17.38
CA ILE A 4 -30.29 -20.68 16.84
C ILE A 4 -30.00 -21.64 15.66
N TRP A 5 -29.18 -21.20 14.70
CA TRP A 5 -28.61 -21.95 13.56
C TRP A 5 -29.36 -21.90 12.22
N LYS A 6 -28.94 -20.99 11.33
CA LYS A 6 -28.69 -21.26 9.89
C LYS A 6 -28.17 -19.98 9.20
N ASN A 7 -26.85 -19.87 9.03
CA ASN A 7 -26.20 -19.37 7.80
C ASN A 7 -24.69 -19.15 8.00
N LYS A 8 -23.91 -20.24 7.97
CA LYS A 8 -22.46 -20.17 7.69
C LYS A 8 -22.16 -20.21 6.18
N GLY A 9 -23.11 -20.61 5.32
CA GLY A 9 -22.91 -20.74 3.88
C GLY A 9 -23.00 -19.44 3.07
N THR A 10 -23.80 -18.47 3.51
CA THR A 10 -24.04 -17.22 2.75
C THR A 10 -22.87 -16.25 2.80
N ARG A 11 -22.06 -16.32 3.87
CA ARG A 11 -20.89 -15.43 4.04
C ARG A 11 -19.75 -15.79 3.09
N ALA A 12 -19.58 -17.08 2.77
CA ALA A 12 -18.57 -17.53 1.81
C ALA A 12 -18.94 -17.15 0.36
N LEU A 13 -20.21 -17.28 -0.01
CA LEU A 13 -20.72 -16.86 -1.32
C LEU A 13 -20.62 -15.35 -1.53
N LEU A 14 -20.84 -14.55 -0.48
CA LEU A 14 -20.70 -13.08 -0.53
C LEU A 14 -19.23 -12.64 -0.71
N ILE A 15 -18.28 -13.33 -0.07
CA ILE A 15 -16.84 -13.04 -0.19
C ILE A 15 -16.33 -13.34 -1.61
N ILE A 16 -16.80 -14.44 -2.23
CA ILE A 16 -16.43 -14.78 -3.61
C ILE A 16 -17.02 -13.78 -4.61
N LEU A 17 -18.26 -13.32 -4.41
CA LEU A 17 -18.91 -12.36 -5.31
C LEU A 17 -18.20 -10.99 -5.32
N ILE A 18 -17.69 -10.53 -4.18
CA ILE A 18 -16.97 -9.25 -4.05
C ILE A 18 -15.59 -9.33 -4.75
N ALA A 19 -14.91 -10.49 -4.68
CA ALA A 19 -13.61 -10.67 -5.35
C ALA A 19 -13.71 -10.65 -6.89
N VAL A 20 -14.81 -11.16 -7.47
CA VAL A 20 -15.00 -11.18 -8.94
C VAL A 20 -15.27 -9.78 -9.50
N ILE A 21 -15.95 -8.90 -8.76
CA ILE A 21 -16.29 -7.55 -9.21
C ILE A 21 -15.05 -6.63 -9.27
N VAL A 22 -14.08 -6.80 -8.37
CA VAL A 22 -12.85 -5.99 -8.34
C VAL A 22 -11.94 -6.29 -9.55
N VAL A 23 -11.95 -7.51 -10.06
CA VAL A 23 -11.11 -7.91 -11.21
C VAL A 23 -11.63 -7.33 -12.54
N ALA A 24 -12.93 -7.09 -12.68
CA ALA A 24 -13.52 -6.57 -13.93
C ALA A 24 -13.30 -5.06 -14.15
N ALA A 25 -12.99 -4.29 -13.10
CA ALA A 25 -12.89 -2.82 -13.19
C ALA A 25 -11.52 -2.29 -13.66
N VAL A 26 -10.50 -3.15 -13.81
CA VAL A 26 -9.13 -2.74 -14.19
C VAL A 26 -8.90 -2.74 -15.72
N SER A 27 -9.83 -3.24 -16.54
CA SER A 27 -9.59 -3.39 -17.98
C SER A 27 -10.19 -2.30 -18.90
N ALA A 28 -10.65 -1.16 -18.38
CA ALA A 28 -11.29 -0.14 -19.20
C ALA A 28 -10.77 1.29 -18.93
N GLY A 29 -9.85 1.75 -19.79
CA GLY A 29 -9.43 3.16 -19.90
C GLY A 29 -7.96 3.34 -19.51
N GLN A 30 -7.05 3.84 -20.35
CA GLN A 30 -7.25 5.00 -21.20
C GLN A 30 -6.54 4.89 -22.55
N LYS A 31 -7.25 5.38 -23.57
CA LYS A 31 -6.80 5.55 -24.94
C LYS A 31 -5.90 6.79 -25.05
N HIS A 32 -4.86 6.62 -25.87
CA HIS A 32 -4.08 7.63 -26.56
C HIS A 32 -4.80 8.97 -26.80
N PHE A 33 -4.20 10.06 -26.30
CA PHE A 33 -4.32 11.39 -26.90
C PHE A 33 -2.91 11.99 -26.97
N GLY A 34 -2.26 11.82 -28.11
CA GLY A 34 -1.14 12.66 -28.51
C GLY A 34 -1.70 13.87 -29.23
N ASN A 35 -1.41 15.07 -28.74
CA ASN A 35 -1.43 16.24 -29.60
C ASN A 35 -0.12 17.01 -29.43
N LYS A 36 0.43 17.35 -30.58
CA LYS A 36 1.65 18.13 -30.82
C LYS A 36 1.38 19.58 -30.43
N ASN A 37 2.44 20.39 -30.51
CA ASN A 37 2.54 21.87 -30.61
C ASN A 37 3.56 22.36 -29.57
N ALA A 38 4.51 23.25 -29.84
CA ALA A 38 5.09 23.81 -31.04
C ALA A 38 6.40 24.48 -30.56
N GLN A 39 7.44 24.47 -31.39
CA GLN A 39 8.63 25.31 -31.16
C GLN A 39 8.28 26.78 -31.41
N THR A 40 8.81 27.67 -30.56
CA THR A 40 9.18 29.04 -30.94
C THR A 40 10.50 29.40 -30.27
N GLU A 41 11.46 29.78 -31.11
CA GLU A 41 12.77 30.33 -30.79
C GLU A 41 12.66 31.76 -30.24
N SER A 42 13.64 32.19 -29.42
CA SER A 42 14.11 33.59 -29.39
C SER A 42 15.40 33.70 -28.57
N MET A 43 16.46 34.17 -29.24
CA MET A 43 17.77 34.58 -28.71
C MET A 43 17.73 35.82 -27.79
N GLY A 44 18.81 36.01 -27.03
CA GLY A 44 19.25 37.25 -26.39
C GLY A 44 19.92 36.94 -25.03
N GLU A 45 21.21 36.64 -24.95
CA GLU A 45 22.43 37.48 -25.04
C GLU A 45 23.13 37.58 -23.67
N ALA A 46 24.44 37.78 -23.72
CA ALA A 46 25.44 37.47 -22.70
C ALA A 46 25.64 38.54 -21.62
N SER A 47 26.25 38.18 -20.48
CA SER A 47 27.61 38.65 -20.08
C SER A 47 27.95 38.38 -18.59
N ASP A 48 29.22 37.98 -18.40
CA ASP A 48 30.14 38.17 -17.25
C ASP A 48 29.84 37.66 -15.82
N SER A 49 30.36 36.46 -15.51
CA SER A 49 31.60 36.14 -14.72
C SER A 49 31.95 36.91 -13.41
N PRO A 50 32.87 36.40 -12.55
CA PRO A 50 32.59 35.47 -11.46
C PRO A 50 33.10 36.00 -10.09
N ALA A 51 32.74 35.31 -8.99
CA ALA A 51 33.43 35.49 -7.71
C ALA A 51 33.65 34.13 -7.03
N ASP A 52 34.93 33.85 -6.82
CA ASP A 52 35.51 32.82 -5.97
C ASP A 52 34.86 32.75 -4.59
N LEU A 53 34.83 31.56 -3.99
CA LEU A 53 35.29 31.40 -2.61
C LEU A 53 35.75 29.94 -2.35
N VAL A 54 36.98 29.89 -1.86
CA VAL A 54 37.82 28.77 -1.44
C VAL A 54 37.24 28.01 -0.25
N GLY A 55 37.47 26.70 -0.17
CA GLY A 55 37.20 25.93 1.06
C GLY A 55 37.49 24.43 0.99
N THR A 56 38.78 24.07 1.04
CA THR A 56 39.39 22.85 1.61
C THR A 56 38.57 22.13 2.71
N GLN A 57 38.55 20.82 2.95
CA GLN A 57 39.60 19.77 2.94
C GLN A 57 38.91 18.37 3.21
N PRO A 58 39.63 17.23 3.09
CA PRO A 58 39.09 15.88 2.89
C PRO A 58 38.92 15.07 4.19
N LEU A 59 38.11 14.02 4.16
CA LEU A 59 38.05 13.04 5.25
C LEU A 59 37.96 11.57 4.74
N ILE A 60 39.07 10.86 4.99
CA ILE A 60 39.23 9.45 5.43
C ILE A 60 38.90 8.32 4.42
N PRO A 61 39.89 7.53 3.95
CA PRO A 61 39.62 6.24 3.34
C PRO A 61 39.52 5.11 4.38
N ASP A 62 38.40 4.39 4.26
CA ASP A 62 38.15 2.96 4.43
C ASP A 62 38.75 2.13 5.57
N VAL A 63 37.78 1.60 6.31
CA VAL A 63 37.77 0.45 7.20
C VAL A 63 38.21 -0.81 6.45
N LEU A 64 39.19 -1.54 7.00
CA LEU A 64 39.49 -2.90 6.55
C LEU A 64 38.48 -3.89 7.17
N ASN A 65 37.73 -4.55 6.29
CA ASN A 65 36.89 -5.73 6.52
C ASN A 65 37.61 -6.88 7.24
N PRO A 66 36.85 -7.72 7.96
CA PRO A 66 37.07 -9.16 7.91
C PRO A 66 35.89 -9.92 7.28
N VAL A 67 36.30 -10.85 6.43
CA VAL A 67 35.57 -11.81 5.58
C VAL A 67 34.68 -12.77 6.38
N LEU A 68 33.46 -13.05 5.89
CA LEU A 68 32.66 -14.23 6.25
C LEU A 68 32.69 -15.26 5.10
N PRO A 69 32.90 -16.57 5.39
CA PRO A 69 32.88 -17.61 4.36
C PRO A 69 31.47 -18.13 4.01
N SER A 70 31.34 -18.42 2.73
CA SER A 70 30.21 -18.90 1.95
C SER A 70 29.69 -20.30 2.31
N GLY A 71 28.38 -20.52 2.17
CA GLY A 71 27.75 -21.86 2.14
C GLY A 71 26.33 -21.79 1.54
N PRO A 72 25.90 -22.77 0.69
CA PRO A 72 24.84 -22.57 -0.29
C PRO A 72 23.41 -22.83 0.20
N ILE A 73 22.47 -22.08 -0.38
CA ILE A 73 21.02 -22.26 -0.33
C ILE A 73 20.60 -23.37 -1.31
N VAL A 74 19.72 -24.28 -0.88
CA VAL A 74 19.02 -25.22 -1.77
C VAL A 74 17.51 -25.02 -1.62
N ILE A 75 16.87 -24.66 -2.73
CA ILE A 75 15.41 -24.62 -2.90
C ILE A 75 15.07 -25.71 -3.92
N THR A 76 14.10 -26.57 -3.63
CA THR A 76 13.47 -27.39 -4.67
C THR A 76 11.96 -27.42 -4.49
N ASN A 77 11.28 -26.88 -5.50
CA ASN A 77 9.85 -26.93 -5.72
C ASN A 77 9.43 -28.31 -6.28
N ALA A 78 8.23 -28.76 -5.95
CA ALA A 78 7.51 -29.78 -6.72
C ALA A 78 6.00 -29.49 -6.76
N ASN A 79 5.57 -28.97 -7.92
CA ASN A 79 4.38 -29.31 -8.72
C ASN A 79 3.73 -30.68 -8.40
N THR A 80 2.44 -31.02 -8.61
CA THR A 80 1.38 -30.65 -9.58
C THR A 80 0.15 -31.53 -9.30
N SER A 81 -1.07 -31.11 -9.68
CA SER A 81 -2.17 -31.96 -10.24
C SER A 81 -3.40 -31.06 -10.48
N SER A 82 -3.88 -30.71 -11.69
CA SER A 82 -4.37 -31.45 -12.88
C SER A 82 -5.89 -31.74 -12.86
N LEU A 83 -6.54 -31.47 -14.02
CA LEU A 83 -7.82 -32.00 -14.54
C LEU A 83 -9.11 -31.32 -14.00
N SER A 84 -10.18 -31.05 -14.77
CA SER A 84 -10.51 -31.28 -16.19
C SER A 84 -11.88 -30.63 -16.50
N GLU A 85 -12.07 -30.22 -17.76
CA GLU A 85 -13.26 -30.32 -18.63
C GLU A 85 -14.64 -29.72 -18.24
N GLY A 86 -15.32 -29.17 -19.25
CA GLY A 86 -16.78 -29.02 -19.26
C GLY A 86 -17.31 -27.84 -20.07
N SER A 87 -17.33 -27.98 -21.40
CA SER A 87 -18.12 -27.15 -22.32
C SER A 87 -19.59 -27.55 -22.29
N GLU A 88 -20.52 -26.60 -22.37
CA GLU A 88 -21.82 -26.85 -23.00
C GLU A 88 -22.49 -25.53 -23.45
N THR A 89 -23.12 -25.62 -24.61
CA THR A 89 -23.70 -24.55 -25.42
C THR A 89 -25.23 -24.60 -25.40
N SER A 90 -25.83 -23.46 -25.75
CA SER A 90 -27.12 -23.31 -26.44
C SER A 90 -28.40 -23.40 -25.60
N GLU A 91 -29.18 -22.31 -25.58
CA GLU A 91 -30.50 -22.29 -26.22
C GLU A 91 -31.03 -20.84 -26.30
N LEU A 92 -31.10 -20.32 -27.53
CA LEU A 92 -31.86 -19.14 -27.92
C LEU A 92 -33.18 -19.65 -28.53
N THR A 93 -34.31 -19.36 -27.89
CA THR A 93 -35.63 -19.43 -28.51
C THR A 93 -36.34 -18.09 -28.30
N GLY A 94 -36.88 -17.56 -29.38
CA GLY A 94 -37.50 -16.24 -29.45
C GLY A 94 -39.03 -16.27 -29.50
N LEU A 95 -39.55 -15.17 -30.06
CA LEU A 95 -40.95 -14.82 -30.42
C LEU A 95 -41.65 -13.99 -29.34
N SER A 96 -41.75 -12.66 -29.54
CA SER A 96 -42.79 -11.92 -30.29
C SER A 96 -43.85 -11.40 -29.31
N SER A 97 -44.55 -10.27 -29.44
CA SER A 97 -44.58 -9.11 -30.33
C SER A 97 -45.66 -8.18 -29.73
N GLN A 98 -45.51 -6.88 -29.97
CA GLN A 98 -46.56 -5.85 -29.94
C GLN A 98 -47.22 -5.45 -28.61
N GLY A 99 -47.26 -4.12 -28.41
CA GLY A 99 -48.54 -3.46 -28.13
C GLY A 99 -48.66 -2.74 -26.80
N ASP A 100 -48.44 -1.42 -26.86
CA ASP A 100 -49.38 -0.39 -26.39
C ASP A 100 -49.20 0.28 -25.01
N SER A 101 -49.34 1.61 -25.09
CA SER A 101 -49.86 2.60 -24.15
C SER A 101 -49.58 2.52 -22.64
N SER A 102 -48.83 3.54 -22.22
CA SER A 102 -49.06 4.36 -21.02
C SER A 102 -49.54 3.64 -19.75
N THR A 103 -48.60 3.36 -18.86
CA THR A 103 -48.88 3.35 -17.42
C THR A 103 -47.84 4.23 -16.71
N LYS A 104 -48.33 5.29 -16.05
CA LYS A 104 -47.57 6.02 -15.03
C LYS A 104 -47.26 5.05 -13.91
N HIS A 105 -46.08 4.45 -13.93
CA HIS A 105 -45.52 3.82 -12.74
C HIS A 105 -44.72 4.89 -12.01
N ASN A 106 -45.28 5.34 -10.88
CA ASN A 106 -44.47 5.87 -9.80
C ASN A 106 -43.46 4.78 -9.46
N GLU A 107 -42.20 4.96 -9.85
CA GLU A 107 -41.14 4.15 -9.28
C GLU A 107 -41.14 4.40 -7.77
N PRO A 108 -41.13 3.36 -6.93
CA PRO A 108 -40.64 3.56 -5.58
C PRO A 108 -39.20 4.03 -5.75
N GLU A 109 -38.87 5.24 -5.32
CA GLU A 109 -37.49 5.62 -5.09
C GLU A 109 -36.87 4.53 -4.21
N TYR A 110 -36.08 3.65 -4.84
CA TYR A 110 -35.17 2.78 -4.13
C TYR A 110 -34.10 3.70 -3.58
N SER A 111 -34.38 4.29 -2.43
CA SER A 111 -33.36 4.89 -1.59
C SER A 111 -32.42 3.75 -1.21
N ILE A 112 -31.34 3.63 -1.98
CA ILE A 112 -30.15 3.00 -1.44
C ILE A 112 -29.80 3.88 -0.25
N ASP A 113 -30.14 3.40 0.94
CA ASP A 113 -29.39 3.70 2.14
C ASP A 113 -27.93 3.52 1.74
N LYS A 114 -27.28 4.66 1.44
CA LYS A 114 -25.83 4.76 1.39
C LYS A 114 -25.41 4.52 2.83
N ASN A 115 -25.45 3.26 3.25
CA ASN A 115 -24.91 2.84 4.51
C ASN A 115 -23.41 2.98 4.31
N GLU A 116 -23.01 4.22 4.56
CA GLU A 116 -21.72 4.81 4.45
C GLU A 116 -20.79 3.79 5.05
N PHE A 117 -19.87 3.27 4.25
CA PHE A 117 -18.77 2.48 4.77
C PHE A 117 -17.96 3.47 5.61
N ASN A 118 -18.41 3.70 6.84
CA ASN A 118 -17.93 4.76 7.72
C ASN A 118 -16.50 4.40 8.05
N ALA A 119 -15.59 4.90 7.24
CA ALA A 119 -14.17 4.78 7.44
C ALA A 119 -13.89 5.38 8.80
N ASN A 120 -13.29 4.61 9.71
CA ASN A 120 -12.87 5.19 10.97
C ASN A 120 -11.69 6.11 10.68
N ILE A 121 -11.85 7.40 10.96
CA ILE A 121 -10.82 8.41 10.74
C ILE A 121 -10.59 9.12 12.06
N GLN A 122 -9.33 9.22 12.47
CA GLN A 122 -8.92 10.03 13.61
C GLN A 122 -7.59 10.71 13.29
N GLY A 123 -7.61 12.04 13.23
CA GLY A 123 -6.47 12.83 12.78
C GLY A 123 -6.09 12.47 11.34
N ASP A 124 -4.80 12.21 11.14
CA ASP A 124 -4.22 11.90 9.83
C ASP A 124 -4.40 10.44 9.41
N PHE A 125 -5.15 9.62 10.15
CA PHE A 125 -5.21 8.18 9.92
C PHE A 125 -6.63 7.71 9.69
N LYS A 126 -6.83 7.03 8.57
CA LYS A 126 -7.93 6.09 8.36
C LYS A 126 -7.51 4.71 8.86
N TYR A 127 -8.39 4.04 9.57
CA TYR A 127 -8.12 2.75 10.18
C TYR A 127 -9.33 1.81 10.18
N SER A 128 -9.04 0.52 10.27
CA SER A 128 -10.01 -0.56 10.46
C SER A 128 -9.81 -1.17 11.84
N VAL A 129 -10.86 -1.77 12.38
CA VAL A 129 -10.82 -2.47 13.68
C VAL A 129 -11.27 -3.90 13.48
N THR A 130 -10.43 -4.86 13.87
CA THR A 130 -10.74 -6.30 13.88
C THR A 130 -10.37 -6.87 15.24
N ASP A 131 -11.29 -7.61 15.87
CA ASP A 131 -11.10 -8.22 17.19
C ASP A 131 -10.58 -7.25 18.28
N GLY A 132 -11.00 -5.99 18.20
CA GLY A 132 -10.62 -4.94 19.14
C GLY A 132 -9.26 -4.27 18.88
N TYR A 133 -8.53 -4.69 17.84
CA TYR A 133 -7.26 -4.10 17.42
C TYR A 133 -7.44 -3.26 16.16
N ALA A 134 -6.72 -2.14 16.11
CA ALA A 134 -6.71 -1.24 14.97
C ALA A 134 -5.59 -1.56 13.98
N VAL A 135 -5.87 -1.40 12.70
CA VAL A 135 -4.90 -1.42 11.59
C VAL A 135 -4.97 -0.08 10.88
N ILE A 136 -3.81 0.56 10.67
CA ILE A 136 -3.75 1.81 9.89
C ILE A 136 -3.90 1.47 8.41
N ASP A 137 -5.02 1.86 7.82
CA ASP A 137 -5.34 1.53 6.42
C ASP A 137 -4.84 2.60 5.46
N THR A 138 -4.84 3.88 5.87
CA THR A 138 -4.42 4.99 5.01
C THR A 138 -3.96 6.19 5.83
N TYR A 139 -2.83 6.77 5.43
CA TYR A 139 -2.36 8.06 5.90
C TYR A 139 -2.90 9.20 5.02
N LEU A 140 -3.63 10.10 5.67
CA LEU A 140 -4.30 11.25 5.07
C LEU A 140 -3.58 12.57 5.38
N GLY A 141 -2.50 12.54 6.16
CA GLY A 141 -1.80 13.73 6.58
C GLY A 141 -0.92 14.35 5.48
N ASN A 142 -0.28 15.46 5.85
CA ASN A 142 0.46 16.31 4.92
C ASN A 142 1.94 15.92 4.71
N GLY A 143 2.43 14.87 5.38
CA GLY A 143 3.82 14.43 5.34
C GLY A 143 4.66 14.96 6.50
N GLY A 144 5.96 15.11 6.28
CA GLY A 144 6.94 15.45 7.32
C GLY A 144 7.22 14.28 8.25
N THR A 145 7.31 14.57 9.55
CA THR A 145 7.52 13.55 10.58
C THR A 145 6.17 12.97 11.01
N VAL A 146 5.95 11.70 10.72
CA VAL A 146 4.73 10.97 11.07
C VAL A 146 4.95 10.14 12.33
N ARG A 147 4.01 10.21 13.26
CA ARG A 147 4.00 9.42 14.49
C ARG A 147 2.82 8.46 14.45
N ILE A 148 3.09 7.17 14.23
CA ILE A 148 2.05 6.15 14.24
C ILE A 148 1.72 5.82 15.69
N PRO A 149 0.48 6.07 16.15
CA PRO A 149 0.15 6.01 17.57
C PRO A 149 0.01 4.56 18.04
N ALA A 150 0.28 4.31 19.33
CA ALA A 150 0.01 2.99 19.93
C ALA A 150 -1.49 2.70 20.09
N ASN A 151 -2.33 3.73 20.09
CA ASN A 151 -3.78 3.61 20.22
C ASN A 151 -4.49 4.62 19.30
N ILE A 152 -5.61 4.21 18.73
CA ILE A 152 -6.47 5.05 17.89
C ILE A 152 -7.93 4.59 18.05
N GLY A 153 -8.88 5.52 18.18
CA GLY A 153 -10.29 5.18 18.35
C GLY A 153 -10.62 4.35 19.59
N GLY A 154 -9.80 4.38 20.64
CA GLY A 154 -9.94 3.51 21.81
C GLY A 154 -9.40 2.09 21.62
N HIS A 155 -8.80 1.79 20.47
CA HIS A 155 -8.21 0.50 20.14
C HIS A 155 -6.69 0.57 20.11
N LYS A 156 -6.03 -0.53 20.50
CA LYS A 156 -4.58 -0.68 20.31
C LYS A 156 -4.26 -0.82 18.83
N VAL A 157 -3.29 -0.08 18.33
CA VAL A 157 -2.79 -0.27 16.96
C VAL A 157 -1.88 -1.49 16.94
N TYR A 158 -2.27 -2.48 16.15
CA TYR A 158 -1.54 -3.73 16.00
C TYR A 158 -0.62 -3.72 14.78
N ALA A 159 -1.08 -3.11 13.68
CA ALA A 159 -0.36 -3.16 12.41
C ALA A 159 -0.41 -1.85 11.63
N VAL A 160 0.66 -1.63 10.87
CA VAL A 160 0.70 -0.69 9.75
C VAL A 160 0.23 -1.43 8.51
N GLY A 161 -0.94 -1.07 7.98
CA GLY A 161 -1.61 -1.77 6.90
C GLY A 161 -0.91 -1.63 5.54
N GLY A 162 -1.25 -2.53 4.64
CA GLY A 162 -0.61 -2.61 3.32
C GLY A 162 -0.87 -1.35 2.50
N SER A 163 0.17 -0.80 1.88
CA SER A 163 0.14 0.46 1.11
C SER A 163 -0.39 1.69 1.88
N SER A 164 -0.53 1.63 3.21
CA SER A 164 -1.16 2.69 4.00
C SER A 164 -0.46 4.05 3.92
N PHE A 165 0.85 4.06 3.65
CA PHE A 165 1.67 5.26 3.46
C PHE A 165 2.31 5.31 2.06
N SER A 166 1.78 4.57 1.07
CA SER A 166 2.40 4.49 -0.27
C SER A 166 2.56 5.87 -0.93
N GLY A 167 3.74 6.11 -1.51
CA GLY A 167 4.05 7.29 -2.33
C GLY A 167 3.79 7.09 -3.83
N ILE A 168 3.23 5.95 -4.24
CA ILE A 168 2.88 5.70 -5.65
C ILE A 168 1.87 6.75 -6.13
N GLY A 169 2.08 7.28 -7.34
CA GLY A 169 1.14 8.20 -7.98
C GLY A 169 1.05 9.60 -7.36
N GLY A 170 2.05 10.03 -6.58
CA GLY A 170 2.04 11.37 -5.97
C GLY A 170 1.22 11.45 -4.67
N GLY A 171 0.94 10.31 -4.04
CA GLY A 171 0.20 10.25 -2.77
C GLY A 171 0.90 10.95 -1.59
N SER A 172 0.20 11.04 -0.46
CA SER A 172 0.70 11.64 0.80
C SER A 172 2.05 11.05 1.25
N GLY A 173 2.32 9.78 0.92
CA GLY A 173 3.58 9.09 1.17
C GLY A 173 4.83 9.79 0.62
N GLN A 174 4.74 10.51 -0.50
CA GLN A 174 5.89 11.22 -1.06
C GLN A 174 6.36 12.38 -0.18
N LYS A 175 5.51 12.90 0.71
CA LYS A 175 5.83 14.05 1.55
C LYS A 175 6.39 13.62 2.91
N ILE A 176 6.38 12.33 3.24
CA ILE A 176 6.87 11.81 4.51
C ILE A 176 8.40 11.84 4.50
N THR A 177 8.99 12.44 5.53
CA THR A 177 10.44 12.53 5.70
C THR A 177 10.96 11.62 6.80
N SER A 178 10.14 11.36 7.82
CA SER A 178 10.45 10.36 8.85
C SER A 178 9.21 9.74 9.46
N VAL A 179 9.34 8.53 9.98
CA VAL A 179 8.27 7.79 10.67
C VAL A 179 8.75 7.32 12.04
N ILE A 180 7.92 7.49 13.05
CA ILE A 180 8.13 6.96 14.40
C ILE A 180 6.98 6.00 14.68
N ILE A 181 7.29 4.71 14.78
CA ILE A 181 6.31 3.65 15.09
C ILE A 181 6.29 3.47 16.61
N ALA A 182 5.12 3.62 17.23
CA ALA A 182 4.99 3.43 18.67
C ALA A 182 5.13 1.95 19.08
N SER A 183 5.64 1.73 20.30
CA SER A 183 5.72 0.39 20.90
C SER A 183 4.34 -0.27 20.99
N GLY A 184 4.31 -1.59 20.80
CA GLY A 184 3.08 -2.41 20.82
C GLY A 184 2.49 -2.67 19.45
N ILE A 185 2.99 -1.98 18.41
CA ILE A 185 2.75 -2.34 17.01
C ILE A 185 3.66 -3.52 16.66
N GLU A 186 3.09 -4.55 16.06
CA GLU A 186 3.76 -5.82 15.80
C GLU A 186 4.12 -6.04 14.33
N ARG A 187 3.36 -5.41 13.41
CA ARG A 187 3.42 -5.74 11.99
C ARG A 187 3.52 -4.52 11.08
N ILE A 188 4.38 -4.62 10.08
CA ILE A 188 4.46 -3.70 8.93
C ILE A 188 4.13 -4.49 7.67
N GLU A 189 2.95 -4.25 7.10
CA GLU A 189 2.41 -5.04 6.00
C GLU A 189 2.97 -4.64 4.63
N GLY A 190 2.63 -5.43 3.61
CA GLY A 190 3.14 -5.30 2.25
C GLY A 190 2.97 -3.90 1.66
N LYS A 191 4.07 -3.35 1.14
CA LYS A 191 4.13 -2.02 0.51
C LYS A 191 3.71 -0.85 1.40
N ALA A 192 3.66 -1.04 2.73
CA ALA A 192 3.22 -0.03 3.69
C ALA A 192 3.82 1.37 3.40
N PHE A 193 5.11 1.45 3.11
CA PHE A 193 5.84 2.68 2.79
C PHE A 193 6.43 2.66 1.37
N SER A 194 5.88 1.87 0.45
CA SER A 194 6.42 1.77 -0.91
C SER A 194 6.46 3.14 -1.61
N SER A 195 7.54 3.42 -2.32
CA SER A 195 7.77 4.66 -3.09
C SER A 195 7.72 5.95 -2.26
N CYS A 196 7.98 5.88 -0.95
CA CYS A 196 8.20 7.08 -0.12
C CYS A 196 9.59 7.66 -0.40
N ILE A 197 9.76 8.33 -1.53
CA ILE A 197 11.07 8.77 -2.03
C ILE A 197 11.82 9.74 -1.11
N ASN A 198 11.10 10.49 -0.27
CA ASN A 198 11.66 11.45 0.69
C ASN A 198 11.84 10.86 2.11
N LEU A 199 11.45 9.60 2.32
CA LEU A 199 11.56 8.95 3.62
C LEU A 199 13.04 8.65 3.94
N SER A 200 13.57 9.41 4.90
CA SER A 200 14.98 9.35 5.30
C SER A 200 15.21 8.53 6.56
N SER A 201 14.20 8.43 7.45
CA SER A 201 14.33 7.61 8.64
C SER A 201 13.03 7.00 9.13
N VAL A 202 13.12 5.76 9.63
CA VAL A 202 12.01 5.07 10.29
C VAL A 202 12.51 4.51 11.61
N THR A 203 11.88 4.89 12.72
CA THR A 203 12.15 4.28 14.03
C THR A 203 11.20 3.10 14.23
N ILE A 204 11.74 1.89 14.28
CA ILE A 204 11.00 0.63 14.43
C ILE A 204 11.26 0.06 15.83
N PRO A 205 10.23 -0.10 16.69
CA PRO A 205 10.39 -0.62 18.03
C PRO A 205 10.57 -2.15 18.03
N ASP A 206 11.09 -2.68 19.13
CA ASP A 206 11.34 -4.13 19.32
C ASP A 206 10.07 -4.98 19.30
N SER A 207 8.89 -4.37 19.47
CA SER A 207 7.62 -5.08 19.37
C SER A 207 7.30 -5.54 17.95
N VAL A 208 7.90 -4.93 16.92
CA VAL A 208 7.69 -5.32 15.53
C VAL A 208 8.40 -6.65 15.29
N ASN A 209 7.61 -7.69 15.00
CA ASN A 209 8.07 -9.06 14.76
C ASN A 209 7.84 -9.51 13.32
N TYR A 210 7.23 -8.65 12.49
CA TYR A 210 6.99 -8.90 11.08
C TYR A 210 7.11 -7.62 10.25
N ILE A 211 7.89 -7.70 9.18
CA ILE A 211 8.03 -6.68 8.14
C ILE A 211 7.97 -7.40 6.80
N SER A 212 7.02 -7.02 5.94
CA SER A 212 6.92 -7.58 4.60
C SER A 212 8.14 -7.19 3.74
N GLU A 213 8.59 -8.10 2.87
CA GLU A 213 9.70 -7.89 1.92
C GLU A 213 9.62 -6.53 1.20
N PHE A 214 8.43 -6.16 0.70
CA PHE A 214 8.23 -4.93 -0.06
C PHE A 214 7.79 -3.72 0.78
N ALA A 215 7.86 -3.80 2.12
CA ALA A 215 7.36 -2.73 3.00
C ALA A 215 7.97 -1.36 2.69
N PHE A 216 9.27 -1.33 2.32
CA PHE A 216 10.04 -0.11 2.01
C PHE A 216 10.55 -0.07 0.57
N GLU A 217 9.93 -0.81 -0.35
CA GLU A 217 10.30 -0.81 -1.77
C GLU A 217 10.33 0.62 -2.33
N GLY A 218 11.40 1.03 -3.01
CA GLY A 218 11.49 2.38 -3.60
C GLY A 218 11.70 3.52 -2.59
N CYS A 219 12.28 3.24 -1.42
CA CYS A 219 12.73 4.25 -0.45
C CYS A 219 14.27 4.40 -0.49
N PRO A 220 14.84 5.18 -1.43
CA PRO A 220 16.28 5.15 -1.72
C PRO A 220 17.17 5.73 -0.61
N ASN A 221 16.63 6.60 0.24
CA ASN A 221 17.39 7.31 1.28
C ASN A 221 17.09 6.80 2.70
N LEU A 222 16.43 5.65 2.83
CA LEU A 222 15.91 5.16 4.09
C LEU A 222 17.04 4.69 5.02
N VAL A 223 17.02 5.19 6.26
CA VAL A 223 17.75 4.63 7.39
C VAL A 223 16.77 4.07 8.44
N ILE A 224 16.91 2.80 8.80
CA ILE A 224 16.11 2.19 9.87
C ILE A 224 16.81 2.41 11.23
N LYS A 225 16.11 3.04 12.17
CA LYS A 225 16.54 3.14 13.57
C LYS A 225 15.90 2.01 14.36
N CYS A 226 16.71 1.10 14.90
CA CYS A 226 16.22 -0.09 15.61
C CYS A 226 17.27 -0.63 16.60
N SER A 227 16.85 -1.43 17.58
CA SER A 227 17.79 -2.06 18.49
C SER A 227 18.61 -3.17 17.81
N ALA A 228 19.80 -3.45 18.33
CA ALA A 228 20.75 -4.42 17.77
C ALA A 228 20.23 -5.87 17.68
N SER A 229 19.21 -6.24 18.46
CA SER A 229 18.61 -7.58 18.45
C SER A 229 17.18 -7.61 17.90
N SER A 230 16.69 -6.49 17.35
CA SER A 230 15.32 -6.41 16.83
C SER A 230 15.15 -7.18 15.52
N PHE A 231 13.92 -7.61 15.23
CA PHE A 231 13.57 -8.14 13.91
C PHE A 231 13.89 -7.14 12.79
N ALA A 232 13.66 -5.85 13.05
CA ALA A 232 13.97 -4.77 12.12
C ALA A 232 15.46 -4.72 11.74
N ARG A 233 16.35 -5.07 12.68
CA ARG A 233 17.80 -5.16 12.43
C ARG A 233 18.13 -6.24 11.41
N SER A 234 17.53 -7.42 11.55
CA SER A 234 17.69 -8.54 10.61
C SER A 234 17.11 -8.18 9.24
N TYR A 235 15.87 -7.67 9.21
CA TYR A 235 15.21 -7.23 7.98
C TYR A 235 16.06 -6.21 7.21
N ALA A 236 16.59 -5.19 7.89
CA ALA A 236 17.41 -4.16 7.26
C ALA A 236 18.69 -4.74 6.66
N SER A 237 19.34 -5.68 7.39
CA SER A 237 20.54 -6.37 6.90
C SER A 237 20.26 -7.24 5.67
N GLU A 238 19.16 -7.97 5.66
CA GLU A 238 18.77 -8.86 4.55
C GLU A 238 18.40 -8.09 3.29
N ASN A 239 17.86 -6.88 3.43
CA ASN A 239 17.40 -6.04 2.33
C ASN A 239 18.41 -4.93 1.93
N ASN A 240 19.64 -4.97 2.47
CA ASN A 240 20.68 -3.95 2.23
C ASN A 240 20.22 -2.51 2.54
N ILE A 241 19.37 -2.35 3.57
CA ILE A 241 18.91 -1.05 4.04
C ILE A 241 19.85 -0.59 5.16
N VAL A 242 20.29 0.68 5.10
CA VAL A 242 21.14 1.27 6.15
C VAL A 242 20.36 1.30 7.47
N TYR A 243 21.02 0.97 8.58
CA TYR A 243 20.42 0.99 9.90
C TYR A 243 21.33 1.62 10.94
N THR A 244 20.75 2.11 12.03
CA THR A 244 21.44 2.61 13.23
C THR A 244 20.69 2.20 14.49
N ASN A 245 21.40 2.21 15.62
CA ASN A 245 20.78 2.19 16.95
C ASN A 245 20.19 3.57 17.28
#